data_AF-A0A6A4GE92-F1
#
_entry.id   AF-A0A6A4GE92-F1
#
_cell.length_a   1.000
_cell.length_b   1.000
_cell.length_c   1.000
_cell.angle_alpha   90.00
_cell.angle_beta   90.00
_cell.angle_gamma   90.00
#
_symmetry.space_group_name_H-M   'P 1'
#
loop_
_entity.id
_entity.type
_entity.pdbx_description
1 polymer ?
#
loop_
_entity_poly.entity_id
_entity_poly.type
_entity_poly.pdbx_seq_one_letter_code
_entity_poly.pdbx_strand_id
1 'polypeptide(L)'
;MAKTTGAEITGQSAPIHITIPPPALSPPIPIPTPLAPNPDLSIDFPITTRLIPEQWTIALRNAGILEKYAHIPIGLSEGFLIGVENYTLSSTSTPPNHHIGETELGVARAKFADEIALGRLSPGFHPDDLQAKLGNF
;
A
#
# COMPACT_ATOMS: atom_id res chain seq x y z
N MET A 1 -6.17 69.74 33.15
CA MET A 1 -7.03 68.84 33.94
C MET A 1 -7.65 67.83 32.98
N ALA A 2 -7.11 66.61 32.91
CA ALA A 2 -7.64 65.52 32.08
C ALA A 2 -8.14 64.41 33.01
N LYS A 3 -9.39 63.98 32.82
CA LYS A 3 -10.06 62.93 33.59
C LYS A 3 -10.09 61.67 32.72
N THR A 4 -9.28 60.67 33.07
CA THR A 4 -9.30 59.35 32.44
C THR A 4 -10.22 58.44 33.26
N THR A 5 -11.33 58.01 32.68
CA THR A 5 -12.25 57.02 33.24
C THR A 5 -11.80 55.64 32.78
N GLY A 6 -11.28 54.82 33.69
CA GLY A 6 -11.06 53.39 33.48
C GLY A 6 -12.33 52.62 33.84
N ALA A 7 -12.84 51.81 32.91
CA ALA A 7 -13.90 50.85 33.18
C ALA A 7 -13.26 49.49 33.43
N GLU A 8 -13.43 48.97 34.64
CA GLU A 8 -13.02 47.64 35.07
C GLU A 8 -14.14 46.65 34.74
N ILE A 9 -13.84 45.67 33.88
CA ILE A 9 -14.80 44.64 33.45
C ILE A 9 -14.45 43.34 34.19
N THR A 10 -15.10 43.12 35.32
CA THR A 10 -14.97 41.87 36.09
C THR A 10 -15.80 40.78 35.43
N GLY A 11 -15.16 39.98 34.57
CA GLY A 11 -15.74 38.77 33.99
C GLY A 11 -15.65 37.60 34.97
N GLN A 12 -16.75 37.32 35.68
CA GLN A 12 -16.88 36.16 36.56
C GLN A 12 -17.17 34.92 35.70
N SER A 13 -16.15 34.08 35.49
CA SER A 13 -16.25 32.83 34.71
C SER A 13 -16.84 31.72 35.59
N ALA A 14 -18.03 31.24 35.25
CA ALA A 14 -18.64 30.08 35.89
C ALA A 14 -18.08 28.77 35.30
N PRO A 15 -17.85 27.72 36.11
CA PRO A 15 -17.32 26.45 35.62
C PRO A 15 -18.37 25.71 34.77
N ILE A 16 -18.03 25.42 33.51
CA ILE A 16 -18.85 24.66 32.58
C ILE A 16 -18.68 23.17 32.92
N HIS A 17 -19.71 22.54 33.48
CA HIS A 17 -19.71 21.12 33.78
C HIS A 17 -20.03 20.32 32.50
N ILE A 18 -19.00 19.88 31.78
CA ILE A 18 -19.15 19.06 30.57
C ILE A 18 -19.44 17.62 31.01
N THR A 19 -20.72 17.24 30.98
CA THR A 19 -21.12 15.84 31.12
C THR A 19 -20.83 15.11 29.81
N ILE A 20 -19.75 14.33 29.78
CA ILE A 20 -19.39 13.49 28.63
C ILE A 20 -20.31 12.26 28.62
N PRO A 21 -21.13 12.04 27.56
CA PRO A 21 -21.92 10.83 27.46
C PRO A 21 -21.00 9.60 27.33
N PRO A 22 -21.37 8.44 27.92
CA PRO A 22 -20.56 7.24 27.81
C PRO A 22 -20.39 6.84 26.33
N PRO A 23 -19.20 6.35 25.93
CA PRO A 23 -18.96 5.93 24.56
C PRO A 23 -19.95 4.82 24.18
N ALA A 24 -20.62 4.99 23.04
CA ALA A 24 -21.47 3.94 22.48
C ALA A 24 -20.63 2.70 22.23
N LEU A 25 -21.01 1.58 22.85
CA LEU A 25 -20.41 0.26 22.59
C LEU A 25 -20.57 -0.05 21.11
N SER A 26 -19.45 -0.05 20.38
CA SER A 26 -19.45 -0.50 18.99
C SER A 26 -19.84 -1.99 18.93
N PRO A 27 -20.61 -2.42 17.92
CA PRO A 27 -20.92 -3.82 17.73
C PRO A 27 -19.62 -4.64 17.59
N PRO A 28 -19.60 -5.90 18.05
CA PRO A 28 -18.43 -6.76 17.88
C PRO A 28 -18.11 -6.90 16.39
N ILE A 29 -16.86 -6.57 16.03
CA ILE A 29 -16.35 -6.79 14.68
C ILE A 29 -16.40 -8.30 14.40
N PRO A 30 -17.05 -8.76 13.33
CA PRO A 30 -17.01 -10.17 12.94
C PRO A 30 -15.56 -10.61 12.79
N ILE A 31 -15.16 -11.64 13.53
CA ILE A 31 -13.84 -12.24 13.40
C ILE A 31 -13.73 -12.76 11.95
N PRO A 32 -12.72 -12.33 11.17
CA PRO A 32 -12.53 -12.88 9.83
C PRO A 32 -12.32 -14.38 9.95
N THR A 33 -13.18 -15.16 9.30
CA THR A 33 -13.01 -16.61 9.17
C THR A 33 -11.62 -16.87 8.58
N PRO A 34 -10.81 -17.78 9.15
CA PRO A 34 -9.53 -18.16 8.54
C PRO A 34 -9.77 -18.52 7.09
N LEU A 35 -9.09 -17.84 6.16
CA LEU A 35 -9.14 -18.19 4.76
C LEU A 35 -8.72 -19.66 4.68
N ALA A 36 -9.64 -20.55 4.29
CA ALA A 36 -9.27 -21.92 3.97
C ALA A 36 -8.10 -21.84 2.96
N PRO A 37 -7.08 -22.71 3.04
CA PRO A 37 -6.06 -22.77 2.00
C PRO A 37 -6.82 -22.94 0.70
N ASN A 38 -6.77 -21.94 -0.19
CA ASN A 38 -7.51 -22.01 -1.44
C ASN A 38 -6.89 -23.17 -2.23
N PRO A 39 -7.55 -24.34 -2.33
CA PRO A 39 -6.95 -25.50 -2.98
C PRO A 39 -6.97 -25.34 -4.50
N ASP A 40 -7.56 -24.26 -4.99
CA ASP A 40 -7.71 -23.98 -6.40
C ASP A 40 -7.26 -22.54 -6.71
N LEU A 41 -5.96 -22.37 -6.88
CA LEU A 41 -5.38 -21.19 -7.55
C LEU A 41 -5.49 -21.31 -9.07
N SER A 42 -6.23 -22.30 -9.59
CA SER A 42 -6.52 -22.39 -11.01
C SER A 42 -7.88 -21.74 -11.28
N ILE A 43 -7.87 -20.74 -12.17
CA ILE A 43 -9.06 -20.28 -12.92
C ILE A 43 -10.00 -19.30 -12.17
N ASP A 44 -9.55 -18.08 -11.88
CA ASP A 44 -10.48 -16.92 -11.87
C ASP A 44 -9.98 -15.71 -12.68
N PHE A 45 -8.73 -15.76 -13.15
CA PHE A 45 -8.25 -14.85 -14.19
C PHE A 45 -7.44 -15.65 -15.21
N PRO A 46 -8.05 -16.23 -16.25
CA PRO A 46 -7.29 -16.57 -17.44
C PRO A 46 -6.92 -15.22 -18.08
N ILE A 47 -5.83 -14.60 -17.62
CA ILE A 47 -5.12 -13.60 -18.42
C ILE A 47 -4.51 -14.39 -19.58
N THR A 48 -5.34 -14.72 -20.58
CA THR A 48 -4.97 -15.51 -21.76
C THR A 48 -4.21 -14.68 -22.77
N THR A 49 -4.23 -13.36 -22.65
CA THR A 49 -3.14 -12.53 -23.17
C THR A 49 -1.90 -12.85 -22.36
N ARG A 50 -1.29 -13.99 -22.69
CA ARG A 50 0.08 -14.25 -22.31
C ARG A 50 0.83 -12.97 -22.68
N LEU A 51 1.56 -12.40 -21.73
CA LEU A 51 2.46 -11.26 -21.91
C LEU A 51 3.62 -11.66 -22.83
N ILE A 52 3.28 -12.18 -24.00
CA ILE A 52 4.13 -12.69 -25.06
C ILE A 52 4.13 -11.56 -26.10
N PRO A 53 5.26 -10.87 -26.26
CA PRO A 53 5.40 -9.76 -27.19
C PRO A 53 4.90 -10.07 -28.61
N GLU A 54 5.12 -11.30 -29.09
CA GLU A 54 4.73 -11.75 -30.43
C GLU A 54 3.21 -11.78 -30.61
N GLN A 55 2.47 -12.23 -29.60
CA GLN A 55 1.00 -12.30 -29.66
C GLN A 55 0.39 -10.90 -29.71
N TRP A 56 0.94 -9.97 -28.93
CA TRP A 56 0.56 -8.56 -28.99
C TRP A 56 0.91 -7.92 -30.33
N THR A 57 2.07 -8.24 -30.90
CA THR A 57 2.45 -7.75 -32.23
C THR A 57 1.47 -8.21 -33.31
N ILE A 58 1.06 -9.47 -33.29
CA ILE A 58 0.07 -10.02 -34.23
C ILE A 58 -1.30 -9.35 -34.04
N ALA A 59 -1.78 -9.26 -32.79
CA ALA A 59 -3.07 -8.66 -32.49
C ALA A 59 -3.14 -7.19 -32.93
N LEU A 60 -2.11 -6.39 -32.64
CA LEU A 60 -2.03 -4.98 -33.03
C LEU A 60 -1.91 -4.80 -34.54
N ARG A 61 -1.17 -5.68 -35.23
CA ARG A 61 -1.07 -5.69 -36.69
C ARG A 61 -2.42 -5.98 -37.35
N ASN A 62 -3.13 -7.00 -36.87
CA ASN A 62 -4.44 -7.39 -37.39
C ASN A 62 -5.49 -6.29 -37.18
N ALA A 63 -5.37 -5.52 -36.09
CA ALA A 63 -6.22 -4.37 -35.83
C ALA A 63 -5.79 -3.09 -36.58
N GLY A 64 -4.69 -3.10 -37.34
CA GLY A 64 -4.20 -1.94 -38.09
C GLY A 64 -3.69 -0.78 -37.21
N ILE A 65 -3.41 -1.03 -35.94
CA ILE A 65 -3.00 -0.01 -34.95
C ILE A 65 -1.58 -0.23 -34.41
N LEU A 66 -0.81 -1.11 -35.05
CA LEU A 66 0.56 -1.46 -34.60
C LEU A 66 1.46 -0.23 -34.51
N GLU A 67 1.46 0.67 -35.49
CA GLU A 67 2.33 1.85 -35.47
C GLU A 67 2.04 2.76 -34.28
N LYS A 68 0.77 2.93 -33.92
CA LYS A 68 0.35 3.74 -32.76
C LYS A 68 0.77 3.12 -31.43
N TYR A 69 0.78 1.79 -31.34
CA TYR A 69 1.01 1.05 -30.10
C TYR A 69 2.25 0.14 -30.15
N ALA A 70 3.24 0.48 -30.97
CA ALA A 70 4.47 -0.32 -31.13
C ALA A 70 5.27 -0.45 -29.83
N HIS A 71 5.12 0.49 -28.91
CA HIS A 71 5.73 0.47 -27.58
C HIS A 71 5.19 -0.66 -26.68
N ILE A 72 4.03 -1.25 -26.98
CA ILE A 72 3.47 -2.35 -26.15
C ILE A 72 4.30 -3.63 -26.31
N PRO A 73 4.50 -4.20 -27.53
CA PRO A 73 5.40 -5.34 -27.69
C PRO A 73 6.83 -5.09 -27.22
N ILE A 74 7.36 -3.88 -27.45
CA ILE A 74 8.68 -3.48 -26.97
C ILE A 74 8.69 -3.52 -25.43
N GLY A 75 7.71 -2.88 -24.78
CA GLY A 75 7.60 -2.84 -23.33
C GLY A 75 7.40 -4.21 -22.68
N LEU A 76 6.75 -5.13 -23.37
CA LEU A 76 6.60 -6.52 -22.91
C LEU A 76 7.91 -7.33 -23.05
N SER A 77 8.76 -7.01 -24.03
CA SER A 77 10.02 -7.71 -24.28
C SER A 77 11.17 -7.15 -23.43
N GLU A 78 11.22 -5.83 -23.33
CA GLU A 78 12.36 -5.05 -22.85
C GLU A 78 12.04 -4.28 -21.55
N GLY A 79 10.76 -4.27 -21.12
CA GLY A 79 10.27 -3.45 -20.02
C GLY A 79 9.68 -2.13 -20.51
N PHE A 80 8.65 -1.61 -19.82
CA PHE A 80 8.02 -0.35 -20.17
C PHE A 80 8.90 0.83 -19.74
N LEU A 81 9.14 1.75 -20.67
CA LEU A 81 9.75 3.03 -20.38
C LEU A 81 8.75 3.88 -19.57
N ILE A 82 9.08 4.14 -18.32
CA ILE A 82 8.29 5.01 -17.42
C ILE A 82 8.71 6.49 -17.51
N GLY A 83 9.51 6.86 -18.52
CA GLY A 83 9.96 8.24 -18.74
C GLY A 83 11.05 8.71 -17.78
N VAL A 84 11.74 7.79 -17.10
CA VAL A 84 12.96 8.05 -16.30
C VAL A 84 14.18 7.42 -16.96
N GLU A 85 14.27 7.55 -18.28
CA GLU A 85 15.48 7.21 -19.03
C GLU A 85 16.64 8.09 -18.53
N ASN A 86 17.81 7.49 -18.27
CA ASN A 86 19.03 8.17 -17.80
C ASN A 86 18.97 8.78 -16.39
N TYR A 87 18.05 8.33 -15.53
CA TYR A 87 18.01 8.73 -14.13
C TYR A 87 18.62 7.66 -13.23
N THR A 88 19.59 8.05 -12.40
CA THR A 88 20.13 7.18 -11.34
C THR A 88 19.48 7.55 -10.02
N LEU A 89 18.66 6.66 -9.47
CA LEU A 89 18.13 6.80 -8.11
C LEU A 89 19.30 6.73 -7.12
N SER A 90 19.69 7.86 -6.53
CA SER A 90 20.78 7.92 -5.54
C SER A 90 20.38 7.31 -4.19
N SER A 91 19.10 7.41 -3.85
CA SER A 91 18.53 6.89 -2.60
C SER A 91 17.01 6.85 -2.71
N THR A 92 16.43 5.92 -1.99
CA THR A 92 14.99 5.80 -1.74
C THR A 92 14.77 5.80 -0.24
N SER A 93 13.56 6.16 0.20
CA SER A 93 13.19 6.09 1.60
C SER A 93 11.84 5.44 1.73
N THR A 94 11.78 4.33 2.46
CA THR A 94 10.50 3.77 2.88
C THR A 94 10.14 4.40 4.23
N PRO A 95 9.07 5.21 4.32
CA PRO A 95 8.66 5.76 5.61
C PRO A 95 8.31 4.61 6.56
N PRO A 96 8.52 4.78 7.88
CA PRO A 96 8.08 3.78 8.85
C PRO A 96 6.59 3.49 8.65
N ASN A 97 6.27 2.23 8.36
CA ASN A 97 4.89 1.77 8.41
C ASN A 97 4.39 2.00 9.85
N HIS A 98 3.16 2.50 10.01
CA HIS A 98 2.56 3.02 11.26
C HIS A 98 3.13 2.40 12.56
N HIS A 99 3.37 3.25 13.58
CA HIS A 99 3.89 2.84 14.90
C HIS A 99 3.08 1.72 15.55
N ILE A 100 3.45 0.49 15.24
CA ILE A 100 3.07 -0.73 15.94
C ILE A 100 4.08 -0.84 17.09
N GLY A 101 3.61 -0.89 18.33
CA GLY A 101 4.48 -1.05 19.49
C GLY A 101 5.29 -2.36 19.40
N GLU A 102 6.45 -2.45 20.07
CA GLU A 102 7.31 -3.64 19.99
C GLU A 102 6.57 -4.95 20.30
N THR A 103 5.61 -4.91 21.22
CA THR A 103 4.72 -6.04 21.56
C THR A 103 3.86 -6.49 20.39
N GLU A 104 3.29 -5.56 19.65
CA GLU A 104 2.39 -5.83 18.52
C GLU A 104 3.20 -6.31 17.29
N LEU A 105 4.45 -5.88 17.16
CA LEU A 105 5.38 -6.34 16.12
C LEU A 105 5.70 -7.83 16.28
N GLY A 106 5.88 -8.30 17.53
CA GLY A 106 6.09 -9.72 17.83
C GLY A 106 4.90 -10.58 17.39
N VAL A 107 3.68 -10.14 17.68
CA VAL A 107 2.44 -10.84 17.27
C VAL A 107 2.30 -10.88 15.75
N ALA A 108 2.57 -9.77 15.06
CA ALA A 108 2.54 -9.73 13.61
C ALA A 108 3.55 -10.71 13.00
N ARG A 109 4.81 -10.70 13.48
CA ARG A 109 5.86 -11.61 13.01
C ARG A 109 5.50 -13.08 13.21
N ALA A 110 4.95 -13.44 14.37
CA ALA A 110 4.51 -14.80 14.64
C ALA A 110 3.41 -15.24 13.66
N LYS A 111 2.39 -14.40 13.45
CA LYS A 111 1.34 -14.69 12.47
C LYS A 111 1.88 -14.85 11.05
N PHE A 112 2.81 -13.99 10.62
CA PHE A 112 3.45 -14.14 9.31
C PHE A 112 4.21 -15.47 9.19
N ALA A 113 4.93 -15.87 10.24
CA ALA A 113 5.63 -17.15 10.25
C ALA A 113 4.66 -18.33 10.15
N ASP A 114 3.52 -18.27 10.86
CA ASP A 114 2.48 -19.30 10.78
C ASP A 114 1.89 -19.41 9.37
N GLU A 115 1.55 -18.28 8.74
CA GLU A 115 1.01 -18.26 7.38
C GLU A 115 2.03 -18.72 6.32
N ILE A 116 3.33 -18.45 6.53
CA ILE A 116 4.42 -18.99 5.69
C ILE A 116 4.53 -20.51 5.87
N ALA A 117 4.49 -20.99 7.12
CA ALA A 117 4.56 -22.42 7.41
C ALA A 117 3.35 -23.20 6.85
N LEU A 118 2.19 -22.57 6.80
CA LEU A 118 0.98 -23.09 6.15
C LEU A 118 1.03 -22.99 4.61
N GLY A 119 2.07 -22.39 4.03
CA GLY A 119 2.22 -22.21 2.59
C GLY A 119 1.26 -21.21 1.95
N ARG A 120 0.58 -20.38 2.76
CA ARG A 120 -0.36 -19.36 2.27
C ARG A 120 0.33 -18.05 1.90
N LEU A 121 1.49 -17.80 2.50
CA LEU A 121 2.38 -16.70 2.16
C LEU A 121 3.75 -17.24 1.74
N SER A 122 4.36 -16.57 0.77
CA SER A 122 5.77 -16.80 0.45
C SER A 122 6.66 -16.12 1.50
N PRO A 123 7.85 -16.66 1.80
CA PRO A 123 8.84 -15.91 2.56
C PRO A 123 9.20 -14.62 1.82
N GLY A 124 9.47 -13.55 2.58
CA GLY A 124 9.98 -12.30 2.03
C GLY A 124 11.40 -12.47 1.46
N PHE A 125 11.81 -11.55 0.59
CA PHE A 125 13.18 -11.49 0.12
C PHE A 125 14.11 -10.93 1.20
N HIS A 126 15.36 -11.41 1.23
CA HIS A 126 16.38 -10.73 2.00
C HIS A 126 16.60 -9.33 1.40
N PRO A 127 16.80 -8.28 2.21
CA PRO A 127 17.03 -6.92 1.70
C PRO A 127 18.13 -6.87 0.63
N ASP A 128 19.24 -7.56 0.86
CA ASP A 128 20.37 -7.59 -0.09
C ASP A 128 20.00 -8.28 -1.42
N ASP A 129 19.24 -9.38 -1.37
CA ASP A 129 18.81 -10.10 -2.56
C ASP A 129 17.85 -9.24 -3.40
N LEU A 130 16.96 -8.53 -2.72
CA LEU A 130 16.05 -7.61 -3.36
C LEU A 130 16.85 -6.46 -3.98
N GLN A 131 17.87 -5.93 -3.29
CA GLN A 131 18.69 -4.79 -3.76
C GLN A 131 19.50 -5.15 -4.99
N ALA A 132 20.09 -6.35 -5.00
CA ALA A 132 20.77 -6.87 -6.16
C ALA A 132 19.85 -7.05 -7.38
N LYS A 133 18.56 -7.33 -7.17
CA LYS A 133 17.59 -7.59 -8.26
C LYS A 133 16.86 -6.34 -8.74
N LEU A 134 16.50 -5.44 -7.85
CA LEU A 134 15.64 -4.28 -8.12
C LEU A 134 16.38 -2.94 -8.07
N GLY A 135 17.62 -2.92 -7.56
CA GLY A 135 18.36 -1.68 -7.32
C GLY A 135 17.96 -1.03 -6.00
N ASN A 136 18.09 0.29 -5.90
CA ASN A 136 17.83 1.02 -4.66
C ASN A 136 16.31 1.10 -4.35
N PHE A 137 15.90 0.63 -3.17
CA PHE A 137 14.56 0.78 -2.58
C PHE A 137 14.63 1.01 -1.06
#